data_AF-A0A7Y5XZA0-F1
#
_entry.id   AF-A0A7Y5XZA0-F1
#
_cell.length_a   1.000
_cell.length_b   1.000
_cell.length_c   1.000
_cell.angle_alpha   90.00
_cell.angle_beta   90.00
_cell.angle_gamma   90.00
#
_symmetry.space_group_name_H-M   'P 1'
#
loop_
_entity.id
_entity.type
_entity.pdbx_description
1 polymer ?
#
loop_
_entity_poly.entity_id
_entity_poly.type
_entity_poly.pdbx_seq_one_letter_code
_entity_poly.pdbx_strand_id
1 'polypeptide(L)'
;MPAWRGGRPLKRWTWVGAFGPELMLCAAVARIGPATAAWWAVWDRAELHERSLRRAGGLVVTPSRVEVPGVMALSVGDGAPVEVVSPHGDQYIWTRKRGGVPVRGVV
;
A
#
# COMPACT_ATOMS: atom_id res chain seq x y z
N MET A 1 -7.75 14.68 8.64
CA MET A 1 -6.52 14.96 9.40
C MET A 1 -5.71 16.04 8.68
N PRO A 2 -5.24 17.07 9.40
CA PRO A 2 -4.40 18.15 8.86
C PRO A 2 -3.09 17.62 8.24
N ALA A 3 -2.53 18.36 7.27
CA ALA A 3 -1.30 17.96 6.58
C ALA A 3 -0.04 17.99 7.47
N TRP A 4 -0.08 18.70 8.59
CA TRP A 4 0.95 18.71 9.63
C TRP A 4 0.30 18.56 11.01
N ARG A 5 0.98 17.84 11.92
CA ARG A 5 0.56 17.69 13.32
C ARG A 5 1.79 17.54 14.19
N GLY A 6 1.92 18.36 15.24
CA GLY A 6 3.08 18.32 16.15
C GLY A 6 4.42 18.52 15.44
N GLY A 7 4.50 19.46 14.49
CA GLY A 7 5.72 19.72 13.70
C GLY A 7 6.08 18.65 12.67
N ARG A 8 5.29 17.58 12.55
CA ARG A 8 5.57 16.45 11.66
C ARG A 8 4.62 16.46 10.46
N PRO A 9 5.13 16.25 9.23
CA PRO A 9 4.28 16.08 8.06
C PRO A 9 3.45 14.81 8.22
N LEU A 10 2.18 14.88 7.85
CA LEU A 10 1.29 13.74 7.87
C LEU A 10 1.73 12.73 6.81
N LYS A 11 1.92 11.47 7.26
CA LYS A 11 2.15 10.32 6.39
C LYS A 11 0.82 9.59 6.19
N ARG A 12 0.36 9.51 4.94
CA ARG A 12 -0.80 8.73 4.52
C ARG A 12 -0.36 7.70 3.51
N TRP A 13 -0.79 6.47 3.67
CA TRP A 13 -0.33 5.36 2.86
C TRP A 13 -1.49 4.42 2.62
N THR A 14 -1.60 3.95 1.39
CA THR A 14 -2.33 2.73 1.07
C THR A 14 -1.29 1.69 0.69
N TRP A 15 -1.40 0.51 1.28
CA TRP A 15 -0.54 -0.62 0.99
C TRP A 15 -1.43 -1.86 0.83
N VAL A 16 -1.18 -2.62 -0.22
CA VAL A 16 -1.85 -3.89 -0.52
C VAL A 16 -0.77 -4.93 -0.77
N GLY A 17 -0.97 -6.13 -0.24
CA GLY A 17 -0.12 -7.28 -0.53
C GLY A 17 -0.95 -8.55 -0.63
N ALA A 18 -0.49 -9.48 -1.46
CA ALA A 18 -1.03 -10.82 -1.59
C ALA A 18 0.14 -11.81 -1.54
N PHE A 19 0.01 -12.84 -0.70
CA PHE A 19 1.09 -13.77 -0.40
C PHE A 19 0.57 -15.19 -0.54
N GLY A 20 1.05 -15.89 -1.57
CA GLY A 20 0.83 -17.30 -1.79
C GLY A 20 2.15 -18.05 -1.94
N PRO A 21 2.10 -19.39 -2.00
CA PRO A 21 3.30 -20.20 -2.18
C PRO A 21 3.97 -20.02 -3.55
N GLU A 22 3.18 -19.72 -4.59
CA GLU A 22 3.66 -19.58 -5.97
C GLU A 22 3.96 -18.13 -6.37
N LEU A 23 3.38 -17.16 -5.66
CA LEU A 23 3.47 -15.74 -6.01
C LEU A 23 3.32 -14.88 -4.76
N MET A 24 4.18 -13.89 -4.60
CA MET A 24 4.04 -12.85 -3.60
C MET A 24 4.12 -11.49 -4.27
N LEU A 25 3.23 -10.56 -3.91
CA LEU A 25 3.24 -9.23 -4.49
C LEU A 25 2.82 -8.18 -3.49
N CYS A 26 3.22 -6.94 -3.76
CA CYS A 26 2.71 -5.78 -3.07
C CYS A 26 2.73 -4.54 -3.96
N ALA A 27 1.90 -3.57 -3.59
CA ALA A 27 1.94 -2.22 -4.14
C ALA A 27 1.55 -1.21 -3.07
N ALA A 28 2.15 -0.03 -3.15
CA ALA A 28 1.88 1.04 -2.20
C ALA A 28 1.99 2.43 -2.82
N VAL A 29 1.22 3.36 -2.26
CA VAL A 29 1.38 4.79 -2.46
C VAL A 29 1.39 5.47 -1.11
N ALA A 30 2.46 6.20 -0.81
CA ALA A 30 2.63 7.02 0.38
C ALA A 30 2.67 8.51 0.00
N ARG A 31 1.87 9.33 0.69
CA ARG A 31 1.91 10.79 0.67
C ARG A 31 2.44 11.29 2.00
N ILE A 32 3.54 12.03 1.96
CA ILE A 32 4.28 12.53 3.13
C ILE A 32 4.37 14.05 3.00
N GLY A 33 3.40 14.76 3.57
CA GLY A 33 3.23 16.19 3.27
C GLY A 33 3.10 16.42 1.74
N PRO A 34 3.95 17.25 1.12
CA PRO A 34 3.92 17.49 -0.33
C PRO A 34 4.58 16.37 -1.17
N ALA A 35 5.35 15.47 -0.54
CA ALA A 35 6.06 14.42 -1.25
C ALA A 35 5.15 13.19 -1.48
N THR A 36 5.36 12.51 -2.60
CA THR A 36 4.74 11.20 -2.89
C THR A 36 5.84 10.17 -3.13
N ALA A 37 5.70 8.99 -2.56
CA ALA A 37 6.50 7.81 -2.90
C ALA A 37 5.55 6.67 -3.25
N ALA A 38 5.88 5.89 -4.27
CA ALA A 38 5.11 4.71 -4.65
C ALA A 38 6.06 3.58 -4.99
N TRP A 39 5.64 2.35 -4.78
CA TRP A 39 6.43 1.18 -5.12
C TRP A 39 5.54 -0.04 -5.35
N TRP A 40 6.09 -1.00 -6.08
CA TRP A 40 5.50 -2.32 -6.24
C TRP A 40 6.60 -3.37 -6.32
N ALA A 41 6.24 -4.60 -5.98
CA ALA A 41 7.09 -5.76 -6.11
C ALA A 41 6.24 -6.99 -6.46
N VAL A 42 6.79 -7.86 -7.29
CA VAL A 42 6.27 -9.19 -7.63
C VAL A 42 7.43 -10.17 -7.50
N TRP A 43 7.20 -11.23 -6.74
CA TRP A 43 8.10 -12.36 -6.58
C TRP A 43 7.41 -13.62 -7.10
N ASP A 44 7.96 -14.22 -8.15
CA ASP A 44 7.41 -15.39 -8.87
C ASP A 44 8.12 -16.71 -8.53
N ARG A 45 8.90 -16.71 -7.44
CA ARG A 45 9.83 -17.76 -6.97
C ARG A 45 11.19 -17.84 -7.68
N ALA A 46 11.37 -17.16 -8.80
CA ALA A 46 12.65 -17.12 -9.50
C ALA A 46 13.28 -15.72 -9.43
N GLU A 47 12.49 -14.70 -9.70
CA GLU A 47 12.94 -13.31 -9.81
C GLU A 47 12.04 -12.34 -9.04
N LEU A 48 12.67 -11.30 -8.47
CA LEU A 48 11.99 -10.18 -7.88
C LEU A 48 11.90 -9.05 -8.91
N HIS A 49 10.71 -8.82 -9.44
CA HIS A 49 10.42 -7.65 -10.27
C HIS A 49 9.92 -6.53 -9.36
N GLU A 50 10.60 -5.39 -9.36
CA GLU A 50 10.21 -4.27 -8.51
C GLU A 50 10.49 -2.90 -9.13
N ARG A 51 9.82 -1.88 -8.60
CA ARG A 51 10.15 -0.50 -8.90
C ARG A 51 9.77 0.42 -7.75
N SER A 52 10.68 1.34 -7.42
CA SER A 52 10.43 2.48 -6.53
C SER A 52 10.30 3.77 -7.34
N LEU A 53 9.29 4.58 -7.03
CA LEU A 53 8.91 5.78 -7.77
C LEU A 53 8.80 6.98 -6.81
N ARG A 54 9.32 8.13 -7.25
CA ARG A 54 9.22 9.42 -6.52
C ARG A 54 7.90 10.17 -6.75
N ARG A 55 6.97 9.55 -7.49
CA ARG A 55 5.59 9.99 -7.78
C ARG A 55 4.75 8.73 -8.04
N ALA A 56 3.42 8.82 -7.96
CA ALA A 56 2.57 7.65 -8.22
C ALA A 56 2.76 7.06 -9.63
N GLY A 57 3.12 7.86 -10.65
CA GLY A 57 3.54 7.33 -11.96
C GLY A 57 2.49 6.44 -12.65
N GLY A 58 1.20 6.68 -12.41
CA GLY A 58 0.10 5.86 -12.92
C GLY A 58 -0.29 4.67 -12.03
N LEU A 59 0.42 4.42 -10.92
CA LEU A 59 0.03 3.41 -9.93
C LEU A 59 -1.30 3.81 -9.28
N VAL A 60 -2.29 2.92 -9.37
CA VAL A 60 -3.53 3.03 -8.59
C VAL A 60 -3.42 2.05 -7.44
N VAL A 61 -3.36 2.56 -6.21
CA VAL A 61 -3.40 1.71 -5.01
C VAL A 61 -4.46 2.26 -4.08
N THR A 62 -5.61 1.59 -4.08
CA THR A 62 -6.74 1.87 -3.20
C THR A 62 -6.99 0.67 -2.29
N PRO A 63 -7.84 0.82 -1.25
CA PRO A 63 -8.20 -0.31 -0.43
C PRO A 63 -8.85 -1.48 -1.21
N SER A 64 -9.48 -1.22 -2.37
CA SER A 64 -10.22 -2.22 -3.16
C SER A 64 -9.57 -2.58 -4.50
N ARG A 65 -8.51 -1.88 -4.93
CA ARG A 65 -7.93 -2.04 -6.27
C ARG A 65 -6.44 -1.72 -6.30
N VAL A 66 -5.69 -2.51 -7.05
CA VAL A 66 -4.30 -2.25 -7.41
C VAL A 66 -4.16 -2.28 -8.93
N GLU A 67 -3.56 -1.26 -9.52
CA GLU A 67 -3.14 -1.27 -10.92
C GLU A 67 -1.72 -0.74 -11.05
N VAL A 68 -0.92 -1.53 -11.76
CA VAL A 68 0.43 -1.18 -12.19
C VAL A 68 0.47 -1.41 -13.70
N PRO A 69 0.56 -0.35 -14.53
CA PRO A 69 0.51 -0.50 -15.98
C PRO A 69 1.54 -1.50 -16.51
N GLY A 70 1.05 -2.52 -17.23
CA GLY A 70 1.87 -3.58 -17.81
C GLY A 70 2.44 -4.60 -16.81
N VAL A 71 2.01 -4.58 -15.54
CA VAL A 71 2.57 -5.44 -14.49
C VAL A 71 1.49 -6.13 -13.65
N MET A 72 0.41 -5.45 -13.26
CA MET A 72 -0.69 -6.13 -12.56
C MET A 72 -1.98 -5.31 -12.57
N ALA A 73 -3.10 -6.00 -12.53
CA ALA A 73 -4.43 -5.43 -12.33
C ALA A 73 -5.22 -6.34 -11.37
N LEU A 74 -5.40 -5.88 -10.14
CA LEU A 74 -5.95 -6.66 -9.04
C LEU A 74 -7.17 -5.97 -8.41
N SER A 75 -8.13 -6.79 -8.04
CA SER A 75 -9.24 -6.46 -7.15
C SER A 75 -8.95 -7.02 -5.76
N VAL A 76 -9.22 -6.22 -4.73
CA VAL A 76 -9.05 -6.58 -3.32
C VAL A 76 -10.42 -6.73 -2.71
N GLY A 77 -10.70 -7.92 -2.18
CA GLY A 77 -11.94 -8.23 -1.50
C GLY A 77 -12.14 -7.39 -0.23
N ASP A 78 -13.38 -7.35 0.24
CA ASP A 78 -13.68 -6.69 1.50
C ASP A 78 -13.42 -7.60 2.70
N GLY A 79 -13.40 -7.00 3.89
CA GLY A 79 -13.22 -7.70 5.16
C GLY A 79 -13.30 -6.73 6.34
N ALA A 80 -13.57 -7.27 7.52
CA ALA A 80 -13.65 -6.48 8.74
C ALA A 80 -12.30 -5.76 8.99
N PRO A 81 -12.27 -4.43 9.06
CA PRO A 81 -11.04 -3.71 9.37
C PRO A 81 -10.70 -3.82 10.85
N VAL A 82 -9.41 -3.92 11.15
CA VAL A 82 -8.87 -3.67 12.48
C VAL A 82 -8.25 -2.29 12.49
N GLU A 83 -8.74 -1.44 13.37
CA GLU A 83 -8.21 -0.10 13.61
C GLU A 83 -7.40 -0.06 14.89
N VAL A 84 -6.22 0.56 14.81
CA VAL A 84 -5.31 0.69 15.95
C VAL A 84 -4.80 2.11 16.01
N VAL A 85 -4.90 2.72 17.19
CA VAL A 85 -4.21 3.95 17.56
C VAL A 85 -3.11 3.59 18.53
N SER A 86 -1.87 3.98 18.23
CA SER A 86 -0.72 3.76 19.10
C SER A 86 0.04 5.06 19.34
N PRO A 87 0.61 5.28 20.54
CA PRO A 87 1.44 6.45 20.81
C PRO A 87 2.71 6.44 19.95
N HIS A 88 3.20 7.62 19.57
CA HIS A 88 4.43 7.79 18.79
C HIS A 88 5.01 9.21 18.95
N GLY A 89 5.96 9.35 19.87
CA GLY A 89 6.40 10.67 20.36
C GLY A 89 5.21 11.41 21.00
N ASP A 90 5.14 12.72 20.81
CA ASP A 90 4.00 13.55 21.29
C ASP A 90 2.74 13.42 20.43
N GLN A 91 2.67 12.41 19.57
CA GLN A 91 1.61 12.18 18.59
C GLN A 91 1.17 10.71 18.60
N TYR A 92 0.31 10.35 17.66
CA TYR A 92 -0.15 8.98 17.48
C TYR A 92 0.03 8.52 16.03
N ILE A 93 0.10 7.20 15.86
CA ILE A 93 -0.09 6.52 14.59
C ILE A 93 -1.49 5.94 14.61
N TRP A 94 -2.25 6.14 13.54
CA TRP A 94 -3.50 5.44 13.29
C TRP A 94 -3.32 4.52 12.09
N THR A 95 -3.75 3.28 12.23
CA THR A 95 -3.76 2.31 11.13
C THR A 95 -5.14 1.69 11.00
N ARG A 96 -5.51 1.35 9.77
CA ARG A 96 -6.70 0.57 9.43
C ARG A 96 -6.25 -0.56 8.50
N LYS A 97 -6.25 -1.79 9.00
CA LYS A 97 -5.73 -2.97 8.29
C LYS A 97 -6.86 -3.97 8.03
N ARG A 98 -6.82 -4.63 6.89
CA ARG A 98 -7.65 -5.79 6.57
C ARG A 98 -6.74 -6.96 6.26
N GLY A 99 -6.98 -8.09 6.89
CA GLY A 99 -6.24 -9.34 6.67
C GLY A 99 -7.19 -10.43 6.23
N GLY A 100 -6.65 -11.46 5.56
CA GLY A 100 -7.44 -12.63 5.14
C GLY A 100 -8.48 -12.33 4.06
N VAL A 101 -8.34 -11.22 3.32
CA VAL A 101 -9.24 -10.87 2.22
C VAL A 101 -8.75 -11.47 0.90
N PRO A 102 -9.65 -11.95 0.02
CA PRO A 102 -9.23 -12.49 -1.27
C PRO A 102 -8.70 -11.39 -2.18
N VAL A 103 -7.65 -11.68 -2.95
CA VAL A 103 -7.14 -10.83 -4.02
C VAL A 103 -7.27 -11.59 -5.33
N ARG A 104 -7.83 -10.95 -6.36
CA ARG A 104 -8.06 -11.58 -7.68
C ARG A 104 -7.63 -10.65 -8.79
N GLY A 105 -7.02 -11.20 -9.83
CA GLY A 105 -6.65 -10.43 -11.01
C GLY A 105 -5.53 -11.08 -11.80
N VAL A 106 -4.84 -10.26 -12.57
CA VAL A 106 -3.71 -10.66 -13.41
C VAL A 106 -2.44 -9.96 -12.95
N VAL A 107 -1.32 -10.64 -13.13
CA VAL A 107 0.05 -10.18 -12.92
C VAL A 107 0.82 -10.55 -14.18
#